data_AF-A0A2S6UMK9-F1
#
_entry.id   AF-A0A2S6UMK9-F1
#
_cell.length_a   1.000
_cell.length_b   1.000
_cell.length_c   1.000
_cell.angle_alpha   90.00
_cell.angle_beta   90.00
_cell.angle_gamma   90.00
#
_symmetry.space_group_name_H-M   'P 1'
#
loop_
_entity.id
_entity.type
_entity.pdbx_description
1 polymer ?
#
loop_
_entity_poly.entity_id
_entity_poly.type
_entity_poly.pdbx_seq_one_letter_code
_entity_poly.pdbx_strand_id
1 'polypeptide(L)'
;MKKIFILLLLFLICTSSSYSEEISVFNKSISELPIHITLPEKIKANVIAIVGGKGVNNAMGKSNNYLTRNKNNFVNSDIAFYLFPNFKKSDTASYNYRASSH
;
A
#
# COMPACT_ATOMS: atom_id res chain seq x y z
N MET A 1 -31.25 39.19 35.84
CA MET A 1 -31.40 38.89 34.39
C MET A 1 -30.14 38.25 33.78
N LYS A 2 -28.94 38.86 33.88
CA LYS A 2 -27.69 38.27 33.33
C LYS A 2 -27.38 36.83 33.79
N LYS A 3 -27.61 36.50 35.08
CA LYS A 3 -27.38 35.16 35.63
C LYS A 3 -28.33 34.08 35.05
N ILE A 4 -29.59 34.43 34.80
CA ILE A 4 -30.55 33.54 34.13
C ILE A 4 -30.13 33.28 32.68
N PHE A 5 -29.62 34.31 31.99
CA PHE A 5 -29.16 34.18 30.62
C PHE A 5 -27.95 33.25 30.51
N ILE A 6 -27.00 33.33 31.46
CA ILE A 6 -25.85 32.43 31.54
C ILE A 6 -26.29 30.99 31.79
N LEU A 7 -27.27 30.77 32.68
CA LEU A 7 -27.78 29.44 32.99
C LEU A 7 -28.45 28.80 31.76
N LEU A 8 -29.19 29.60 30.99
CA LEU A 8 -29.86 29.15 29.76
C LEU A 8 -28.86 28.76 28.68
N LEU A 9 -27.77 29.53 28.55
CA LEU A 9 -26.69 29.24 27.59
C LEU A 9 -25.96 27.94 27.93
N LEU A 10 -25.67 27.71 29.21
CA LEU A 10 -25.06 26.47 29.70
C LEU A 10 -25.95 25.25 29.44
N PHE A 11 -27.26 25.40 29.66
CA PHE A 11 -28.22 24.33 29.39
C PHE A 11 -28.25 23.94 27.90
N LEU A 12 -28.19 24.94 27.00
CA LEU A 12 -28.18 24.71 25.56
C LEU A 12 -26.95 23.91 25.08
N ILE A 13 -25.78 24.16 25.68
CA ILE A 13 -24.53 23.49 25.33
C ILE A 13 -24.57 22.02 25.80
N CYS A 14 -25.10 21.76 26.99
CA CYS A 14 -25.18 20.40 27.55
C CYS A 14 -26.14 19.46 26.80
N THR A 15 -27.13 20.00 26.06
CA THR A 15 -28.09 19.19 25.29
C THR A 15 -27.61 18.86 23.87
N SER A 16 -26.42 19.32 23.47
CA SER A 16 -25.89 19.01 22.14
C SER A 16 -25.40 17.55 22.09
N SER A 17 -26.19 16.69 21.44
CA SER A 17 -25.76 15.34 21.07
C SER A 17 -25.12 15.41 19.68
N SER A 18 -23.84 15.08 19.59
CA SER A 18 -23.16 14.94 18.30
C SER A 18 -23.33 13.51 17.82
N TYR A 19 -24.02 13.33 16.71
CA TYR A 19 -24.10 12.03 16.03
C TYR A 19 -22.94 11.97 15.05
N SER A 20 -21.90 11.22 15.40
CA SER A 20 -20.87 10.86 14.41
C SER A 20 -21.32 9.57 13.77
N GLU A 21 -21.67 9.60 12.48
CA GLU A 21 -21.78 8.36 11.72
C GLU A 21 -20.40 7.69 11.73
N GLU A 22 -20.35 6.45 12.22
CA GLU A 22 -19.19 5.58 12.05
C GLU A 22 -19.16 5.19 10.58
N ILE A 23 -18.55 6.04 9.75
CA ILE A 23 -18.24 5.68 8.39
C ILE A 23 -17.19 4.59 8.50
N SER A 24 -17.63 3.34 8.35
CA SER A 24 -16.71 2.25 8.05
C SER A 24 -15.98 2.66 6.78
N VAL A 25 -14.76 3.15 6.95
CA VAL A 25 -13.85 3.36 5.83
C VAL A 25 -13.70 1.95 5.27
N PHE A 26 -14.37 1.68 4.16
CA PHE A 26 -14.16 0.47 3.39
C PHE A 26 -12.68 0.47 3.07
N ASN A 27 -11.92 -0.26 3.90
CA ASN A 27 -10.51 -0.47 3.73
C ASN A 27 -10.44 -1.50 2.62
N LYS A 28 -10.76 -1.05 1.40
CA LYS A 28 -10.77 -1.86 0.20
C LYS A 28 -9.35 -2.37 0.12
N SER A 29 -9.21 -3.66 0.45
CA SER A 29 -7.96 -4.39 0.53
C SER A 29 -7.03 -3.85 -0.55
N ILE A 30 -5.92 -3.28 -0.09
CA ILE A 30 -4.76 -2.91 -0.89
C ILE A 30 -4.57 -4.01 -1.94
N SER A 31 -4.46 -3.61 -3.22
CA SER A 31 -4.35 -4.51 -4.37
C SER A 31 -3.54 -5.77 -4.06
N GLU A 32 -4.06 -6.95 -4.44
CA GLU A 32 -3.40 -8.27 -4.26
C GLU A 32 -2.15 -8.45 -5.13
N LEU A 33 -1.63 -7.38 -5.74
CA LEU A 33 -0.37 -7.41 -6.49
C LEU A 33 0.74 -7.90 -5.54
N PRO A 34 1.35 -9.08 -5.80
CA PRO A 34 2.30 -9.67 -4.87
C PRO A 34 3.62 -8.89 -4.91
N ILE A 35 3.81 -7.89 -4.04
CA ILE A 35 5.07 -7.13 -4.02
C ILE A 35 6.14 -7.97 -3.33
N HIS A 36 7.27 -8.21 -4.01
CA HIS A 36 8.42 -8.87 -3.42
C HIS A 36 9.34 -7.85 -2.77
N ILE A 37 9.46 -7.95 -1.46
CA ILE A 37 10.28 -7.04 -0.66
C ILE A 37 11.56 -7.78 -0.28
N THR A 38 12.72 -7.14 -0.49
CA THR A 38 14.01 -7.59 0.03
C THR A 38 14.65 -6.43 0.77
N LEU A 39 14.91 -6.62 2.06
CA LEU A 39 15.38 -5.56 2.96
C LEU A 39 16.82 -5.84 3.42
N PRO A 40 17.69 -4.82 3.47
CA PRO A 40 18.95 -4.87 4.21
C PRO A 40 18.73 -4.67 5.71
N GLU A 41 19.75 -4.97 6.52
CA GLU A 41 19.73 -4.71 7.97
C GLU A 41 19.63 -3.21 8.29
N LYS A 42 20.25 -2.37 7.46
CA LYS A 42 20.16 -0.91 7.56
C LYS A 42 19.71 -0.34 6.22
N ILE A 43 18.69 0.52 6.22
CA ILE A 43 18.14 1.11 5.00
C ILE A 43 18.68 2.53 4.82
N LYS A 44 19.39 2.78 3.72
CA LYS A 44 19.85 4.10 3.27
C LYS A 44 18.94 4.70 2.20
N ALA A 45 18.32 3.86 1.37
CA ALA A 45 17.41 4.28 0.31
C ALA A 45 16.38 3.20 -0.02
N ASN A 46 15.32 3.59 -0.74
CA ASN A 46 14.27 2.68 -1.22
C ASN A 46 14.24 2.70 -2.75
N VAL A 47 14.16 1.53 -3.37
CA VAL A 47 14.01 1.36 -4.82
C VAL A 47 12.76 0.55 -5.11
N ILE A 48 11.88 1.13 -5.93
CA ILE A 48 10.70 0.45 -6.48
C ILE A 48 11.03 0.02 -7.91
N ALA A 49 11.09 -1.28 -8.10
CA ALA A 49 11.40 -1.92 -9.37
C ALA A 49 10.14 -2.50 -9.99
N ILE A 50 9.86 -2.15 -11.24
CA ILE A 50 8.68 -2.61 -11.98
C ILE A 50 9.16 -3.51 -13.12
N VAL A 51 8.70 -4.76 -13.14
CA VAL A 51 9.06 -5.72 -14.20
C VAL A 51 8.26 -5.45 -15.47
N GLY A 52 8.93 -4.95 -16.50
CA GLY A 52 8.36 -4.83 -17.85
C GLY A 52 8.46 -6.13 -18.68
N GLY A 53 7.73 -6.19 -19.80
CA GLY A 53 7.88 -7.22 -20.82
C GLY A 53 7.23 -8.57 -20.48
N LYS A 54 7.89 -9.69 -20.85
CA LYS A 54 7.37 -11.07 -20.68
C LYS A 54 7.32 -11.54 -19.23
N GLY A 55 7.84 -10.75 -18.29
CA GLY A 55 7.75 -11.06 -16.88
C GLY A 55 9.00 -11.64 -16.22
N VAL A 56 8.80 -12.20 -15.02
CA VAL A 56 9.86 -12.74 -14.15
C VAL A 56 10.19 -14.19 -14.48
N ASN A 57 9.29 -14.99 -15.06
CA ASN A 57 9.55 -16.39 -15.42
C ASN A 57 9.83 -16.58 -16.92
N ASN A 58 10.82 -17.42 -17.23
CA ASN A 58 10.86 -18.16 -18.48
C ASN A 58 10.20 -19.55 -18.26
N ALA A 59 9.90 -20.28 -19.35
CA ALA A 59 9.22 -21.60 -19.29
C ALA A 59 9.95 -22.67 -18.43
N MET A 60 11.16 -22.37 -17.94
CA MET A 60 12.00 -23.23 -17.12
C MET A 60 12.08 -22.79 -15.65
N GLY A 61 11.31 -21.78 -15.22
CA GLY A 61 11.23 -21.34 -13.82
C GLY A 61 12.44 -20.54 -13.30
N LYS A 62 13.41 -20.18 -14.15
CA LYS A 62 14.53 -19.29 -13.78
C LYS A 62 14.28 -17.88 -14.29
N SER A 63 14.37 -16.89 -13.41
CA SER A 63 14.23 -15.50 -13.86
C SER A 63 15.45 -15.00 -14.60
N ASN A 64 15.29 -14.71 -15.89
CA ASN A 64 16.27 -13.95 -16.67
C ASN A 64 16.10 -12.43 -16.51
N ASN A 65 15.18 -11.98 -15.65
CA ASN A 65 14.94 -10.55 -15.45
C ASN A 65 16.12 -9.90 -14.72
N TYR A 66 16.63 -8.81 -15.28
CA TYR A 66 17.76 -8.07 -14.73
C TYR A 66 17.50 -7.60 -13.28
N LEU A 67 16.31 -7.07 -13.00
CA LEU A 67 15.94 -6.54 -11.69
C LEU A 67 15.92 -7.65 -10.64
N THR A 68 15.40 -8.82 -10.98
CA THR A 68 15.39 -9.99 -10.09
C THR A 68 16.80 -10.51 -9.81
N ARG A 69 17.65 -10.59 -10.84
CA ARG A 69 19.03 -11.09 -10.70
C ARG A 69 19.93 -10.15 -9.90
N ASN A 70 19.69 -8.85 -9.97
CA ASN A 70 20.54 -7.84 -9.35
C ASN A 70 19.99 -7.30 -8.03
N LYS A 71 18.84 -7.77 -7.53
CA LYS A 71 18.24 -7.30 -6.27
C LYS A 71 19.22 -7.32 -5.09
N ASN A 72 20.08 -8.34 -5.03
CA ASN A 72 21.06 -8.49 -3.95
C ASN A 72 22.15 -7.41 -4.03
N ASN A 73 22.46 -6.86 -5.20
CA ASN A 73 23.44 -5.76 -5.32
C ASN A 73 22.91 -4.46 -4.68
N PHE A 74 21.60 -4.21 -4.81
CA PHE A 74 20.93 -3.09 -4.12
C PHE A 74 20.92 -3.30 -2.61
N VAL A 75 20.50 -4.49 -2.17
CA VAL A 75 20.41 -4.83 -0.74
C VAL A 75 21.78 -4.81 -0.08
N ASN A 76 22.82 -5.34 -0.72
CA ASN A 76 24.20 -5.26 -0.24
C ASN A 76 24.76 -3.83 -0.17
N SER A 77 24.08 -2.87 -0.83
CA SER A 77 24.40 -1.45 -0.77
C SER A 77 23.49 -0.69 0.21
N ASP A 78 22.81 -1.39 1.12
CA ASP A 78 21.85 -0.85 2.09
C ASP A 78 20.61 -0.19 1.43
N ILE A 79 20.20 -0.67 0.27
CA ILE A 79 19.01 -0.17 -0.44
C ILE A 79 17.89 -1.19 -0.31
N ALA A 80 16.77 -0.79 0.30
CA ALA A 80 15.55 -1.58 0.34
C ALA A 80 14.96 -1.72 -1.07
N PHE A 81 14.67 -2.95 -1.47
CA PHE A 81 14.27 -3.28 -2.84
C PHE A 81 12.86 -3.85 -2.88
N TYR A 82 11.96 -3.15 -3.57
CA TYR A 82 10.56 -3.52 -3.74
C TYR A 82 10.34 -3.88 -5.21
N LEU A 83 10.10 -5.15 -5.50
CA LEU A 83 9.89 -5.64 -6.85
C LEU A 83 8.41 -5.91 -7.08
N PHE A 84 7.79 -5.14 -7.96
CA PHE A 84 6.45 -5.39 -8.47
C PHE A 84 6.54 -6.42 -9.59
N PRO A 85 5.97 -7.62 -9.41
CA PRO A 85 6.16 -8.70 -10.34
C PRO A 85 5.28 -8.54 -11.57
N ASN A 86 5.67 -9.35 -12.53
CA ASN A 86 4.89 -9.75 -13.68
C ASN A 86 5.22 -11.24 -13.85
N PHE A 87 4.78 -12.13 -12.94
CA PHE A 87 5.24 -13.53 -12.92
C PHE A 87 4.89 -14.28 -14.20
N LYS A 88 3.74 -13.93 -14.77
CA LYS A 88 3.27 -14.32 -16.10
C LYS A 88 2.71 -13.07 -16.77
N LYS A 89 2.62 -13.06 -18.10
CA LYS A 89 1.98 -11.95 -18.87
C LYS A 89 0.58 -11.58 -18.33
N SER A 90 -0.16 -12.54 -17.76
CA SER A 90 -1.45 -12.33 -17.07
C SER A 90 -1.33 -11.49 -15.80
N ASP A 91 -0.23 -11.62 -15.07
CA ASP A 91 0.04 -11.00 -13.76
C ASP A 91 0.76 -9.66 -13.91
N THR A 92 0.84 -9.16 -15.16
CA THR A 92 1.18 -7.76 -15.40
C THR A 92 0.21 -6.90 -14.59
N ALA A 93 0.70 -5.79 -14.02
CA ALA A 93 -0.10 -4.79 -13.32
C ALA A 93 -1.11 -4.08 -14.26
N SER A 94 -2.02 -4.88 -14.80
CA SER A 94 -3.13 -4.53 -15.68
C SER A 94 -4.33 -4.15 -14.81
N TYR A 95 -5.35 -3.56 -15.43
CA TYR A 95 -6.58 -3.12 -14.75
C TYR A 95 -7.22 -4.22 -13.89
N ASN A 96 -7.09 -5.49 -14.28
CA ASN A 96 -7.67 -6.64 -13.58
C ASN A 96 -7.12 -6.81 -12.15
N TYR A 97 -5.84 -6.50 -11.91
CA TYR A 97 -5.22 -6.57 -10.58
C TYR A 97 -5.28 -5.25 -9.79
N ARG A 98 -5.57 -4.13 -10.47
CA ARG A 98 -5.77 -2.82 -9.81
C ARG A 98 -7.13 -2.73 -9.09
N ALA A 99 -8.11 -3.50 -9.56
CA ALA A 99 -9.47 -3.51 -9.03
C ALA A 99 -9.87 -4.85 -8.39
N SER A 100 -8.94 -5.82 -8.28
CA SER A 100 -9.22 -7.11 -7.67
C SER A 100 -9.53 -6.96 -6.18
N SER A 101 -10.79 -7.17 -5.83
CA SER A 101 -11.26 -7.61 -4.53
C SER A 101 -11.79 -9.03 -4.72
N HIS A 102 -11.53 -9.90 -3.75
CA HIS A 102 -12.17 -11.22 -3.62
C HIS A 102 -13.62 -11.25 -4.12
#